data_AF-A0A535Z8L3-F1
#
_entry.id   AF-A0A535Z8L3-F1
#
_cell.length_a   1.000
_cell.length_b   1.000
_cell.length_c   1.000
_cell.angle_alpha   90.00
_cell.angle_beta   90.00
_cell.angle_gamma   90.00
#
_symmetry.space_group_name_H-M   'P 1'
#
loop_
_entity.id
_entity.type
_entity.pdbx_description
1 polymer ?
#
loop_
_entity_poly.entity_id
_entity_poly.type
_entity_poly.pdbx_seq_one_letter_code
_entity_poly.pdbx_strand_id
1 'polypeptide(L)'
;MARAGRSDRHAGAAGLEGRPRRLPTRTVSRTGLISDRARRWGILPAYHGWQGDVVETPPQVERAMLEAMGAATERPPRLRGPRLPDDPCWPAPERTWGWAVQLYALRSRDSWGIGDLADLRRFARWSRRAGASLILLNPLGAQTPTLPYQPSPYYASTRRFRNVVYLRVEDVDGAEHVDLAPARNEARVLNGERRIDYDRVFQLKTRALEQVFRIAPEPRGLDSYLRVQGRALRNFANFNVRCERHGPAWRSWPHDSAEPDRNRVAYHMWLQFHVDRQLARASREIGLITDVPVGFASDGFDSWRWREYVAPHMRVGAPPDEFFRDGQDWGLPPFNPWLLRRARWE
;
A
#
# COMPACT_ATOMS: atom_id res chain seq x y z
N MET A 1 -57.48 31.58 -22.79
CA MET A 1 -56.63 32.31 -23.74
C MET A 1 -55.36 32.74 -23.02
N ALA A 2 -54.22 32.71 -23.72
CA ALA A 2 -52.86 33.04 -23.29
C ALA A 2 -52.08 31.95 -22.50
N ARG A 3 -51.25 31.23 -23.26
CA ARG A 3 -50.10 30.42 -22.83
C ARG A 3 -48.93 31.34 -22.46
N ALA A 4 -48.24 31.03 -21.37
CA ALA A 4 -46.84 31.38 -21.11
C ALA A 4 -46.26 30.19 -20.33
N GLY A 5 -45.33 29.39 -20.83
CA GLY A 5 -44.06 29.79 -21.42
C GLY A 5 -42.93 29.59 -20.39
N ARG A 6 -42.82 28.40 -19.78
CA ARG A 6 -41.65 28.03 -18.95
C ARG A 6 -40.68 27.24 -19.83
N SER A 7 -39.49 27.80 -20.01
CA SER A 7 -38.39 27.17 -20.72
C SER A 7 -37.71 26.14 -19.83
N ASP A 8 -37.86 24.86 -20.18
CA ASP A 8 -36.99 23.80 -19.69
C ASP A 8 -35.61 23.95 -20.35
N ARG A 9 -34.61 24.33 -19.56
CA ARG A 9 -33.20 24.14 -19.92
C ARG A 9 -32.68 22.92 -19.18
N HIS A 10 -33.00 21.74 -19.70
CA HIS A 10 -32.20 20.54 -19.46
C HIS A 10 -30.89 20.69 -20.24
N ALA A 11 -29.86 21.21 -19.58
CA ALA A 11 -28.49 21.08 -20.04
C ALA A 11 -28.09 19.60 -19.89
N GLY A 12 -27.97 18.91 -21.01
CA GLY A 12 -27.58 17.52 -21.08
C GLY A 12 -26.22 17.30 -20.43
N ALA A 13 -26.19 16.39 -19.46
CA ALA A 13 -24.97 15.76 -19.01
C ALA A 13 -24.41 14.96 -20.20
N ALA A 14 -23.40 15.53 -20.88
CA ALA A 14 -22.67 14.85 -21.92
C ALA A 14 -21.94 13.66 -21.29
N GLY A 15 -22.40 12.45 -21.62
CA GLY A 15 -21.81 11.21 -21.15
C GLY A 15 -20.34 11.11 -21.57
N LEU A 16 -19.47 10.93 -20.57
CA LEU A 16 -18.10 10.45 -20.73
C LEU A 16 -18.13 8.95 -21.04
N GLU A 17 -18.75 8.55 -22.15
CA GLU A 17 -18.65 7.20 -22.72
C GLU A 17 -18.05 7.28 -24.12
N GLY A 18 -16.85 7.87 -24.20
CA GLY A 18 -16.02 7.78 -25.40
C GLY A 18 -15.38 6.39 -25.46
N ARG A 19 -15.87 5.49 -26.31
CA ARG A 19 -15.12 4.28 -26.68
C ARG A 19 -13.72 4.70 -27.15
N PRO A 20 -12.63 4.07 -26.68
CA PRO A 20 -11.29 4.40 -27.15
C PRO A 20 -11.22 4.23 -28.67
N ARG A 21 -10.87 5.31 -29.38
CA ARG A 21 -10.64 5.28 -30.82
C ARG A 21 -9.50 4.30 -31.10
N ARG A 22 -9.75 3.30 -31.96
CA ARG A 22 -8.74 2.30 -32.33
C ARG A 22 -7.60 2.98 -33.09
N LEU A 23 -6.37 2.77 -32.62
CA LEU A 23 -5.16 3.21 -33.31
C LEU A 23 -5.01 2.47 -34.66
N PRO A 24 -4.60 3.15 -35.75
CA PRO A 24 -4.49 2.56 -37.07
C PRO A 24 -3.38 1.49 -37.14
N THR A 25 -3.61 0.44 -37.92
CA THR A 25 -2.64 -0.62 -38.25
C THR A 25 -1.90 -0.28 -39.54
N ARG A 26 -0.56 -0.24 -39.54
CA ARG A 26 0.29 -0.13 -40.75
C ARG A 26 1.19 -1.35 -40.95
N THR A 27 1.60 -1.50 -42.21
CA THR A 27 2.21 -2.64 -42.94
C THR A 27 3.47 -3.25 -42.33
N VAL A 28 3.66 -4.56 -42.56
CA VAL A 28 4.67 -5.45 -41.96
C VAL A 28 6.11 -5.07 -42.34
N SER A 29 6.82 -4.49 -41.39
CA SER A 29 8.28 -4.43 -41.33
C SER A 29 8.78 -5.31 -40.16
N ARG A 30 10.10 -5.51 -40.03
CA ARG A 30 10.68 -6.22 -38.86
C ARG A 30 10.30 -5.53 -37.53
N THR A 31 10.07 -4.22 -37.59
CA THR A 31 9.49 -3.40 -36.51
C THR A 31 8.01 -3.76 -36.27
N GLY A 32 7.22 -3.92 -37.34
CA GLY A 32 5.82 -4.38 -37.25
C GLY A 32 5.67 -5.75 -36.57
N LEU A 33 6.59 -6.69 -36.81
CA LEU A 33 6.57 -8.01 -36.16
C LEU A 33 6.76 -7.96 -34.64
N ILE A 34 7.64 -7.07 -34.15
CA ILE A 34 7.85 -6.86 -32.70
C ILE A 34 6.61 -6.22 -32.09
N SER A 35 6.07 -5.17 -32.70
CA SER A 35 4.87 -4.49 -32.21
C SER A 35 3.64 -5.41 -32.21
N ASP A 36 3.51 -6.29 -33.20
CA ASP A 36 2.45 -7.30 -33.21
C ASP A 36 2.60 -8.32 -32.08
N ARG A 37 3.83 -8.74 -31.76
CA ARG A 37 4.09 -9.62 -30.61
C ARG A 37 3.80 -8.91 -29.30
N ALA A 38 4.27 -7.68 -29.14
CA ALA A 38 4.03 -6.84 -27.96
C ALA A 38 2.52 -6.67 -27.70
N ARG A 39 1.74 -6.34 -28.74
CA ARG A 39 0.27 -6.26 -28.68
C ARG A 39 -0.37 -7.57 -28.21
N ARG A 40 0.09 -8.73 -28.72
CA ARG A 40 -0.43 -10.04 -28.27
C ARG A 40 -0.20 -10.26 -26.79
N TRP A 41 0.91 -9.77 -26.24
CA TRP A 41 1.27 -9.87 -24.83
C TRP A 41 0.64 -8.78 -23.94
N GLY A 42 -0.18 -7.89 -24.52
CA GLY A 42 -0.90 -6.84 -23.80
C GLY A 42 -0.12 -5.52 -23.66
N ILE A 43 0.98 -5.36 -24.39
CA ILE A 43 1.74 -4.11 -24.44
C ILE A 43 1.12 -3.21 -25.51
N LEU A 44 0.76 -1.99 -25.12
CA LEU A 44 0.21 -1.02 -26.06
C LEU A 44 1.33 -0.41 -26.92
N PRO A 45 1.14 -0.32 -28.24
CA PRO A 45 2.15 0.17 -29.19
C PRO A 45 2.26 1.69 -29.22
N ALA A 46 1.32 2.39 -28.58
CA ALA A 46 1.26 3.83 -28.48
C ALA A 46 0.28 4.22 -27.36
N TYR A 47 0.38 5.47 -26.91
CA TYR A 47 -0.56 6.09 -25.99
C TYR A 47 -0.84 7.54 -26.41
N HIS A 48 -1.89 8.14 -25.83
CA HIS A 48 -2.16 9.56 -26.03
C HIS A 48 -1.34 10.39 -25.04
N GLY A 49 -0.52 11.30 -25.55
CA GLY A 49 0.17 12.30 -24.76
C GLY A 49 -0.79 13.34 -24.18
N TRP A 50 -0.32 14.10 -23.19
CA TRP A 50 -1.14 15.12 -22.51
C TRP A 50 -1.52 16.29 -23.42
N GLN A 51 -0.82 16.48 -24.55
CA GLN A 51 -1.17 17.45 -25.59
C GLN A 51 -2.17 16.89 -26.62
N GLY A 52 -2.61 15.65 -26.46
CA GLY A 52 -3.51 14.95 -27.39
C GLY A 52 -2.80 14.30 -28.59
N ASP A 53 -1.48 14.43 -28.68
CA ASP A 53 -0.64 13.75 -29.65
C ASP A 53 -0.61 12.23 -29.39
N VAL A 54 -0.28 11.46 -30.43
CA VAL A 54 -0.08 10.01 -30.30
C VAL A 54 1.41 9.76 -30.17
N VAL A 55 1.81 9.22 -29.02
CA VAL A 55 3.19 8.84 -28.74
C VAL A 55 3.35 7.35 -29.02
N GLU A 56 4.10 7.00 -30.06
CA GLU A 56 4.42 5.61 -30.37
C GLU A 56 5.46 5.04 -29.41
N THR A 57 5.26 3.80 -28.96
CA THR A 57 6.20 3.09 -28.11
C THR A 57 7.40 2.64 -28.95
N PRO A 58 8.65 3.07 -28.62
CA PRO A 58 9.80 2.66 -29.39
C PRO A 58 10.02 1.13 -29.36
N PRO A 59 10.47 0.49 -30.46
CA PRO A 59 10.63 -0.97 -30.51
C PRO A 59 11.63 -1.53 -29.49
N GLN A 60 12.61 -0.74 -29.04
CA GLN A 60 13.47 -1.14 -27.91
C GLN A 60 12.72 -1.25 -26.59
N VAL A 61 11.72 -0.38 -26.34
CA VAL A 61 10.90 -0.41 -25.13
C VAL A 61 9.98 -1.64 -25.16
N GLU A 62 9.35 -1.91 -26.31
CA GLU A 62 8.52 -3.10 -26.49
C GLU A 62 9.32 -4.39 -26.22
N ARG A 63 10.57 -4.48 -26.72
CA ARG A 63 11.47 -5.60 -26.45
C ARG A 63 11.83 -5.73 -24.98
N ALA A 64 12.20 -4.62 -24.33
CA ALA A 64 12.56 -4.62 -22.91
C ALA A 64 11.37 -5.05 -22.03
N MET A 65 10.15 -4.61 -22.35
CA MET A 65 8.94 -5.03 -21.63
C MET A 65 8.67 -6.53 -21.83
N LEU A 66 8.77 -7.04 -23.06
CA LEU A 66 8.62 -8.47 -23.35
C LEU A 66 9.65 -9.31 -22.57
N GLU A 67 10.91 -8.87 -22.54
CA GLU A 67 11.98 -9.54 -21.79
C GLU A 67 11.72 -9.51 -20.28
N ALA A 68 11.35 -8.36 -19.71
CA ALA A 68 11.02 -8.22 -18.29
C ALA A 68 9.80 -9.06 -17.87
N MET A 69 8.86 -9.30 -18.80
CA MET A 69 7.72 -10.19 -18.61
C MET A 69 8.06 -11.68 -18.78
N GLY A 70 9.30 -12.02 -19.14
CA GLY A 70 9.70 -13.40 -19.44
C GLY A 70 8.91 -13.98 -20.63
N ALA A 71 8.59 -13.15 -21.63
CA ALA A 71 7.76 -13.53 -22.76
C ALA A 71 8.52 -14.46 -23.73
N ALA A 72 8.74 -15.73 -23.34
CA ALA A 72 9.56 -16.68 -24.10
C ALA A 72 8.92 -17.16 -25.43
N THR A 73 7.61 -16.96 -25.60
CA THR A 73 6.84 -17.47 -26.75
C THR A 73 6.23 -16.34 -27.60
N GLU A 74 5.86 -16.67 -28.83
CA GLU A 74 5.20 -15.73 -29.76
C GLU A 74 3.82 -15.26 -29.29
N ARG A 75 3.13 -16.08 -28.50
CA ARG A 75 1.82 -15.77 -27.93
C ARG A 75 1.85 -16.02 -26.44
N PRO A 76 1.13 -15.22 -25.64
CA PRO A 76 1.01 -15.47 -24.22
C PRO A 76 0.22 -16.77 -23.95
N PRO A 77 0.33 -17.34 -22.74
CA PRO A 77 -0.44 -18.51 -22.34
C PRO A 77 -1.96 -18.28 -22.47
N ARG A 78 -2.67 -19.28 -23.01
CA ARG A 78 -4.14 -19.28 -23.04
C ARG A 78 -4.67 -19.63 -21.66
N LEU A 79 -4.89 -18.62 -20.84
CA LEU A 79 -5.46 -18.77 -19.50
C LEU A 79 -6.94 -18.34 -19.53
N ARG A 80 -7.74 -18.77 -18.55
CA ARG A 80 -9.13 -18.29 -18.40
C ARG A 80 -9.13 -16.94 -17.70
N GLY A 81 -10.06 -16.05 -18.10
CA GLY A 81 -10.22 -14.74 -17.43
C GLY A 81 -10.78 -14.92 -16.02
N PRO A 82 -10.71 -13.88 -15.18
CA PRO A 82 -11.35 -13.94 -13.87
C PRO A 82 -12.86 -14.03 -14.08
N ARG A 83 -13.55 -14.85 -13.29
CA ARG A 83 -15.00 -14.75 -13.17
C ARG A 83 -15.26 -13.66 -12.14
N LEU A 84 -15.63 -12.49 -12.60
CA LEU A 84 -16.02 -11.40 -11.72
C LEU A 84 -17.45 -11.66 -11.25
N PRO A 85 -17.76 -11.46 -9.96
CA PRO A 85 -19.14 -11.44 -9.49
C PRO A 85 -19.91 -10.32 -10.19
N ASP A 86 -21.20 -10.54 -10.44
CA ASP A 86 -22.10 -9.48 -10.92
C ASP A 86 -22.52 -8.54 -9.78
N ASP A 87 -22.17 -8.87 -8.53
CA ASP A 87 -22.46 -8.06 -7.35
C ASP A 87 -21.77 -6.69 -7.46
N PRO A 88 -22.52 -5.59 -7.30
CA PRO A 88 -21.92 -4.26 -7.28
C PRO A 88 -21.00 -4.09 -6.07
N CYS A 89 -20.07 -3.14 -6.16
CA CYS A 89 -19.42 -2.63 -4.96
C CYS A 89 -20.46 -2.09 -3.96
N TRP A 90 -20.10 -2.05 -2.67
CA TRP A 90 -20.97 -1.53 -1.63
C TRP A 90 -21.45 -0.10 -1.98
N PRO A 91 -22.75 0.20 -1.88
CA PRO A 91 -23.27 1.50 -2.29
C PRO A 91 -22.70 2.62 -1.42
N ALA A 92 -22.33 3.73 -2.07
CA ALA A 92 -21.95 4.95 -1.36
C ALA A 92 -23.19 5.61 -0.73
N PRO A 93 -23.07 6.25 0.45
CA PRO A 93 -24.15 7.05 1.02
C PRO A 93 -24.50 8.24 0.10
N GLU A 94 -25.78 8.61 0.02
CA GLU A 94 -26.26 9.66 -0.89
C GLU A 94 -25.58 11.02 -0.68
N ARG A 95 -25.45 11.45 0.58
CA ARG A 95 -24.67 12.66 0.93
C ARG A 95 -24.09 12.53 2.33
N THR A 96 -22.77 12.60 2.41
CA THR A 96 -22.05 12.61 3.68
C THR A 96 -20.80 13.49 3.56
N TRP A 97 -20.15 13.75 4.68
CA TRP A 97 -18.85 14.41 4.72
C TRP A 97 -17.95 13.76 5.76
N GLY A 98 -16.66 13.99 5.60
CA GLY A 98 -15.63 13.45 6.47
C GLY A 98 -14.30 14.17 6.29
N TRP A 99 -13.30 13.73 7.05
CA TRP A 99 -11.95 14.28 6.98
C TRP A 99 -11.04 13.41 6.12
N ALA A 100 -10.21 14.03 5.28
CA ALA A 100 -9.02 13.38 4.73
C ALA A 100 -7.84 13.67 5.65
N VAL A 101 -7.30 12.63 6.30
CA VAL A 101 -6.29 12.75 7.35
C VAL A 101 -5.05 11.96 6.97
N GLN A 102 -3.91 12.65 7.01
CA GLN A 102 -2.60 12.01 7.10
C GLN A 102 -2.38 11.65 8.58
N LEU A 103 -2.60 10.39 8.95
CA LEU A 103 -2.60 9.92 10.34
C LEU A 103 -1.30 10.28 11.06
N TYR A 104 -0.16 10.10 10.39
CA TYR A 104 1.15 10.44 10.95
C TYR A 104 1.27 11.92 11.35
N ALA A 105 0.50 12.81 10.69
CA ALA A 105 0.50 14.24 10.95
C ALA A 105 -0.47 14.68 12.07
N LEU A 106 -1.30 13.77 12.61
CA LEU A 106 -2.07 14.10 13.82
C LEU A 106 -1.10 14.38 14.98
N ARG A 107 -1.50 15.30 15.85
CA ARG A 107 -0.74 15.70 17.03
C ARG A 107 -1.63 15.64 18.25
N SER A 108 -1.12 15.03 19.31
CA SER A 108 -1.66 15.21 20.65
C SER A 108 -0.50 15.40 21.64
N ARG A 109 -0.82 15.94 22.83
CA ARG A 109 0.12 16.01 23.95
C ARG A 109 0.64 14.64 24.38
N ASP A 110 -0.09 13.58 24.01
CA ASP A 110 0.18 12.23 24.42
C ASP A 110 1.00 11.48 23.36
N SER A 111 0.98 11.89 22.08
CA SER A 111 1.67 11.25 20.96
C SER A 111 3.17 11.06 21.22
N TRP A 112 3.76 10.02 20.63
CA TRP A 112 5.21 9.79 20.65
C TRP A 112 5.82 10.31 19.35
N GLY A 113 5.82 11.64 19.14
CA GLY A 113 6.39 12.31 17.96
C GLY A 113 5.64 12.15 16.64
N ILE A 114 4.65 11.25 16.59
CA ILE A 114 3.84 10.90 15.41
C ILE A 114 2.40 10.63 15.85
N GLY A 115 1.44 10.98 15.00
CA GLY A 115 0.04 10.60 15.22
C GLY A 115 -0.14 9.08 15.22
N ASP A 116 -0.84 8.56 16.22
CA ASP A 116 -1.04 7.13 16.44
C ASP A 116 -2.53 6.70 16.42
N LEU A 117 -2.81 5.42 16.60
CA LEU A 117 -4.18 4.89 16.56
C LEU A 117 -5.05 5.35 17.74
N ALA A 118 -4.47 5.76 18.86
CA ALA A 118 -5.23 6.39 19.94
C ALA A 118 -5.58 7.84 19.60
N ASP A 119 -4.69 8.56 18.91
CA ASP A 119 -4.98 9.88 18.35
C ASP A 119 -6.11 9.79 17.33
N LEU A 120 -6.06 8.81 16.41
CA LEU A 120 -7.14 8.53 15.47
C LEU A 120 -8.46 8.25 16.19
N ARG A 121 -8.47 7.40 17.21
CA ARG A 121 -9.68 7.07 17.97
C ARG A 121 -10.28 8.32 18.64
N ARG A 122 -9.44 9.17 19.21
CA ARG A 122 -9.86 10.43 19.86
C ARG A 122 -10.41 11.41 18.83
N PHE A 123 -9.72 11.58 17.71
CA PHE A 123 -10.14 12.44 16.61
C PHE A 123 -11.45 11.95 15.98
N ALA A 124 -11.59 10.65 15.74
CA ALA A 124 -12.81 10.02 15.24
C ALA A 124 -14.04 10.30 16.12
N ARG A 125 -13.90 10.13 17.45
CA ARG A 125 -14.97 10.46 18.42
C ARG A 125 -15.39 11.91 18.35
N TRP A 126 -14.42 12.81 18.25
CA TRP A 126 -14.68 14.24 18.12
C TRP A 126 -15.37 14.56 16.79
N SER A 127 -14.84 14.05 15.67
CA SER A 127 -15.38 14.24 14.32
C SER A 127 -16.82 13.75 14.19
N ARG A 128 -17.15 12.60 14.80
CA ARG A 128 -18.53 12.11 14.82
C ARG A 128 -19.47 13.07 15.56
N ARG A 129 -19.05 13.63 16.69
CA ARG A 129 -19.85 14.65 17.42
C ARG A 129 -20.02 15.93 16.62
N ALA A 130 -19.06 16.26 15.76
CA ALA A 130 -19.15 17.39 14.83
C ALA A 130 -20.03 17.09 13.60
N GLY A 131 -20.52 15.85 13.43
CA GLY A 131 -21.40 15.45 12.32
C GLY A 131 -20.71 14.76 11.15
N ALA A 132 -19.40 14.50 11.22
CA ALA A 132 -18.71 13.72 10.19
C ALA A 132 -19.16 12.26 10.23
N SER A 133 -19.28 11.61 9.08
CA SER A 133 -19.60 10.17 9.03
C SER A 133 -18.39 9.29 8.73
N LEU A 134 -17.32 9.88 8.17
CA LEU A 134 -16.13 9.12 7.77
C LEU A 134 -14.82 9.86 7.97
N ILE A 135 -13.73 9.08 7.98
CA ILE A 135 -12.36 9.57 7.87
C ILE A 135 -11.65 8.76 6.78
N LEU A 136 -11.12 9.46 5.78
CA LEU A 136 -10.15 8.91 4.84
C LEU A 136 -8.75 8.99 5.44
N LEU A 137 -8.04 7.87 5.45
CA LEU A 137 -6.68 7.76 5.94
C LEU A 137 -5.70 7.57 4.79
N ASN A 138 -4.48 8.06 4.97
CA ASN A 138 -3.33 7.62 4.18
C ASN A 138 -3.11 6.11 4.29
N PRO A 139 -2.32 5.52 3.39
CA PRO A 139 -2.01 4.09 3.47
C PRO A 139 -1.33 3.72 4.78
N LEU A 140 -1.78 2.61 5.36
CA LEU A 140 -1.28 2.07 6.62
C LEU A 140 -0.41 0.83 6.42
N GLY A 141 0.07 0.57 5.20
CA GLY A 141 0.90 -0.58 4.86
C GLY A 141 2.20 -0.62 5.65
N ALA A 142 2.64 -1.81 6.07
CA ALA A 142 3.81 -1.95 6.92
C ALA A 142 5.12 -1.58 6.21
N GLN A 143 6.06 -1.00 6.96
CA GLN A 143 7.44 -0.75 6.53
C GLN A 143 8.38 -1.85 7.01
N THR A 144 9.57 -1.95 6.42
CA THR A 144 10.64 -2.79 6.97
C THR A 144 11.10 -2.23 8.31
N PRO A 145 11.44 -3.09 9.30
CA PRO A 145 11.91 -2.67 10.61
C PRO A 145 13.40 -2.28 10.57
N THR A 146 13.76 -1.35 9.70
CA THR A 146 15.16 -0.98 9.41
C THR A 146 15.34 0.53 9.49
N LEU A 147 16.58 0.97 9.71
CA LEU A 147 16.99 2.37 9.62
C LEU A 147 17.80 2.61 8.34
N PRO A 148 17.66 3.78 7.68
CA PRO A 148 16.65 4.81 7.94
C PRO A 148 15.23 4.26 7.69
N TYR A 149 14.28 4.73 8.48
CA TYR A 149 12.90 4.28 8.46
C TYR A 149 12.17 4.90 7.27
N GLN A 150 11.58 4.08 6.40
CA GLN A 150 10.89 4.54 5.20
C GLN A 150 9.64 5.38 5.56
N PRO A 151 9.63 6.70 5.31
CA PRO A 151 8.51 7.56 5.69
C PRO A 151 7.32 7.49 4.72
N SER A 152 7.54 7.10 3.46
CA SER A 152 6.50 7.14 2.42
C SER A 152 5.48 6.01 2.62
N PRO A 153 4.18 6.32 2.86
CA PRO A 153 3.15 5.31 2.96
C PRO A 153 2.85 4.61 1.62
N TYR A 154 3.29 5.18 0.50
CA TYR A 154 3.13 4.64 -0.85
C TYR A 154 4.28 3.72 -1.30
N TYR A 155 5.38 3.67 -0.53
CA TYR A 155 6.50 2.77 -0.74
C TYR A 155 6.58 1.76 0.42
N ALA A 156 5.46 1.08 0.69
CA ALA A 156 5.33 0.15 1.82
C ALA A 156 5.95 -1.22 1.50
N SER A 157 6.52 -1.88 2.52
CA SER A 157 7.03 -3.26 2.44
C SER A 157 5.93 -4.26 2.06
N THR A 158 4.71 -4.05 2.60
CA THR A 158 3.53 -4.85 2.25
C THR A 158 2.26 -4.05 2.37
N ARG A 159 1.30 -4.35 1.47
CA ARG A 159 -0.06 -3.76 1.52
C ARG A 159 -1.01 -4.56 2.41
N ARG A 160 -0.64 -5.78 2.81
CA ARG A 160 -1.49 -6.67 3.62
C ARG A 160 -1.42 -6.35 5.11
N PHE A 161 -0.21 -6.20 5.66
CA PHE A 161 0.03 -5.96 7.09
C PHE A 161 0.16 -4.46 7.40
N ARG A 162 0.13 -4.09 8.68
CA ARG A 162 0.02 -2.69 9.10
C ARG A 162 1.31 -2.12 9.66
N ASN A 163 1.51 -0.83 9.45
CA ASN A 163 2.65 -0.11 9.98
C ASN A 163 2.56 0.04 11.50
N VAL A 164 3.52 -0.58 12.19
CA VAL A 164 3.62 -0.59 13.66
C VAL A 164 3.98 0.77 14.25
N VAL A 165 4.46 1.73 13.45
CA VAL A 165 4.72 3.10 13.91
C VAL A 165 3.46 3.79 14.45
N TYR A 166 2.27 3.37 14.00
CA TYR A 166 0.99 3.88 14.46
C TYR A 166 0.50 3.25 15.76
N LEU A 167 1.22 2.29 16.34
CA LEU A 167 0.87 1.75 17.65
C LEU A 167 0.97 2.83 18.73
N ARG A 168 -0.06 2.89 19.56
CA ARG A 168 0.00 3.54 20.86
C ARG A 168 0.63 2.58 21.85
N VAL A 169 1.86 2.86 22.31
CA VAL A 169 2.62 1.94 23.17
C VAL A 169 1.89 1.69 24.49
N GLU A 170 1.30 2.72 25.09
CA GLU A 170 0.59 2.61 26.37
C GLU A 170 -0.75 1.86 26.29
N ASP A 171 -1.30 1.65 25.08
CA ASP A 171 -2.56 0.93 24.85
C ASP A 171 -2.31 -0.55 24.46
N VAL A 172 -1.05 -1.01 24.53
CA VAL A 172 -0.65 -2.40 24.30
C VAL A 172 -0.82 -3.20 25.60
N ASP A 173 -1.46 -4.37 25.52
CA ASP A 173 -1.66 -5.22 26.70
C ASP A 173 -0.30 -5.59 27.35
N GLY A 174 -0.18 -5.33 28.66
CA GLY A 174 1.04 -5.53 29.44
C GLY A 174 1.94 -4.30 29.57
N ALA A 175 1.62 -3.20 28.88
CA ALA A 175 2.34 -1.93 28.99
C ALA A 175 2.32 -1.37 30.42
N GLU A 176 1.28 -1.66 31.20
CA GLU A 176 1.13 -1.28 32.61
C GLU A 176 2.18 -1.92 33.53
N HIS A 177 2.87 -2.97 33.07
CA HIS A 177 3.91 -3.67 33.84
C HIS A 177 5.34 -3.16 33.54
N VAL A 178 5.48 -2.17 32.66
CA VAL A 178 6.76 -1.61 32.26
C VAL A 178 6.80 -0.12 32.60
N ASP A 179 7.90 0.35 33.18
CA ASP A 179 8.13 1.79 33.31
C ASP A 179 8.45 2.40 31.93
N LEU A 180 7.40 2.89 31.28
CA LEU A 180 7.50 3.59 30.00
C LEU A 180 7.89 5.06 30.15
N ALA A 181 8.00 5.60 31.38
CA ALA A 181 8.20 7.03 31.58
C ALA A 181 9.46 7.58 30.89
N PRO A 182 10.63 6.93 30.93
CA PRO A 182 11.83 7.43 30.26
C PRO A 182 11.62 7.56 28.74
N ALA A 183 11.20 6.49 28.07
CA ALA A 183 10.99 6.47 26.62
C ALA A 183 9.84 7.40 26.19
N ARG A 184 8.75 7.45 26.97
CA ARG A 184 7.62 8.34 26.72
C ARG A 184 8.01 9.81 26.82
N ASN A 185 8.76 10.20 27.84
CA ASN A 185 9.18 11.57 28.04
C ASN A 185 10.10 12.02 26.89
N GLU A 186 11.04 11.16 26.49
CA GLU A 186 11.90 11.40 25.33
C GLU A 186 11.08 11.54 24.03
N ALA A 187 10.12 10.64 23.79
CA ALA A 187 9.28 10.68 22.59
C ALA A 187 8.34 11.89 22.53
N ARG A 188 7.87 12.39 23.68
CA ARG A 188 6.99 13.56 23.73
C ARG A 188 7.69 14.86 23.36
N VAL A 189 9.01 14.97 23.56
CA VAL A 189 9.78 16.13 23.10
C VAL A 189 9.66 16.30 21.59
N LEU A 190 9.62 15.19 20.83
CA LEU A 190 9.48 15.18 19.38
C LEU A 190 8.16 15.80 18.88
N ASN A 191 7.13 15.92 19.75
CA ASN A 191 5.89 16.61 19.37
C ASN A 191 6.08 18.10 19.11
N GLY A 192 7.14 18.70 19.68
CA GLY A 192 7.51 20.10 19.43
C GLY A 192 8.17 20.32 18.07
N GLU A 193 8.54 19.27 17.35
CA GLU A 193 9.21 19.36 16.07
C GLU A 193 8.23 19.55 14.91
N ARG A 194 8.59 20.46 13.98
CA ARG A 194 7.80 20.74 12.78
C ARG A 194 7.75 19.54 11.83
N ARG A 195 8.83 18.77 11.72
CA ARG A 195 8.92 17.57 10.89
C ARG A 195 8.92 16.34 11.79
N ILE A 196 8.42 15.23 11.28
CA ILE A 196 8.41 13.96 12.01
C ILE A 196 9.77 13.31 11.84
N ASP A 197 10.48 13.10 12.95
CA ASP A 197 11.66 12.25 13.00
C ASP A 197 11.23 10.78 13.10
N TYR A 198 11.05 10.14 11.94
CA TYR A 198 10.61 8.74 11.86
C TYR A 198 11.62 7.77 12.50
N ASP A 199 12.91 8.04 12.37
CA ASP A 199 13.96 7.18 12.90
C ASP A 199 13.92 7.18 14.43
N ARG A 200 13.84 8.36 15.04
CA ARG A 200 13.79 8.48 16.50
C ARG A 200 12.49 7.93 17.06
N VAL A 201 11.36 8.19 16.41
CA VAL A 201 10.05 7.61 16.76
C VAL A 201 10.10 6.08 16.71
N PHE A 202 10.62 5.51 15.62
CA PHE A 202 10.73 4.07 15.43
C PHE A 202 11.63 3.43 16.48
N GLN A 203 12.80 4.01 16.75
CA GLN A 203 13.72 3.53 17.79
C GLN A 203 13.08 3.57 19.19
N LEU A 204 12.40 4.66 19.54
CA LEU A 204 11.76 4.83 20.85
C LEU A 204 10.63 3.83 21.06
N LYS A 205 9.72 3.72 20.08
CA LYS A 205 8.60 2.76 20.16
C LYS A 205 9.10 1.33 20.18
N THR A 206 10.08 0.97 19.33
CA THR A 206 10.66 -0.39 19.30
C THR A 206 11.26 -0.77 20.65
N ARG A 207 12.12 0.07 21.25
CA ARG A 207 12.72 -0.17 22.57
C ARG A 207 11.67 -0.45 23.65
N ALA A 208 10.62 0.37 23.69
CA ALA A 208 9.53 0.23 24.66
C ALA A 208 8.70 -1.05 24.40
N LEU A 209 8.32 -1.31 23.16
CA LEU A 209 7.51 -2.48 22.79
C LEU A 209 8.26 -3.79 23.05
N GLU A 210 9.58 -3.82 22.88
CA GLU A 210 10.41 -4.98 23.24
C GLU A 210 10.40 -5.25 24.76
N GLN A 211 10.44 -4.20 25.59
CA GLN A 211 10.30 -4.35 27.04
C GLN A 211 8.94 -4.95 27.40
N VAL A 212 7.87 -4.43 26.80
CA VAL A 212 6.51 -4.94 27.04
C VAL A 212 6.37 -6.39 26.60
N PHE A 213 6.87 -6.74 25.41
CA PHE A 213 6.82 -8.11 24.91
C PHE A 213 7.55 -9.11 25.81
N ARG A 214 8.69 -8.73 26.42
CA ARG A 214 9.41 -9.62 27.35
C ARG A 214 8.61 -9.94 28.61
N ILE A 215 7.75 -9.03 29.07
CA ILE A 215 6.94 -9.21 30.28
C ILE A 215 5.58 -9.85 29.96
N ALA A 216 4.97 -9.48 28.84
CA ALA A 216 3.62 -9.91 28.45
C ALA A 216 3.57 -10.41 26.99
N PRO A 217 4.24 -11.54 26.67
CA PRO A 217 4.30 -12.07 25.29
C PRO A 217 2.98 -12.69 24.81
N GLU A 218 2.10 -13.08 25.74
CA GLU A 218 0.90 -13.90 25.46
C GLU A 218 -0.41 -13.17 25.84
N PRO A 219 -0.73 -12.03 25.18
CA PRO A 219 -1.99 -11.33 25.45
C PRO A 219 -3.19 -12.17 25.02
N ARG A 220 -4.31 -11.98 25.73
CA ARG A 220 -5.56 -12.70 25.46
C ARG A 220 -6.03 -12.51 24.03
N GLY A 221 -6.29 -13.62 23.33
CA GLY A 221 -6.79 -13.63 21.95
C GLY A 221 -5.72 -13.67 20.87
N LEU A 222 -4.43 -13.62 21.24
CA LEU A 222 -3.32 -13.73 20.29
C LEU A 222 -3.43 -15.02 19.47
N ASP A 223 -3.58 -16.18 20.10
CA ASP A 223 -3.66 -17.47 19.39
C ASP A 223 -4.75 -17.51 18.33
N SER A 224 -5.91 -16.92 18.60
CA SER A 224 -7.00 -16.85 17.62
C SER A 224 -6.61 -15.98 16.43
N TYR A 225 -6.00 -14.83 16.68
CA TYR A 225 -5.50 -13.96 15.63
C TYR A 225 -4.41 -14.65 14.80
N LEU A 226 -3.48 -15.36 15.45
CA LEU A 226 -2.44 -16.12 14.78
C LEU A 226 -3.01 -17.23 13.89
N ARG A 227 -4.04 -17.96 14.35
CA ARG A 227 -4.72 -18.97 13.54
C ARG A 227 -5.39 -18.36 12.30
N VAL A 228 -6.08 -17.22 12.45
CA VAL A 228 -6.76 -16.53 11.35
C VAL A 228 -5.76 -15.99 10.32
N GLN A 229 -4.68 -15.36 10.77
CA GLN A 229 -3.67 -14.78 9.86
C GLN A 229 -2.76 -15.84 9.23
N GLY A 230 -2.51 -16.93 9.95
CA GLY A 230 -1.85 -18.13 9.48
C GLY A 230 -0.45 -17.90 8.91
N ARG A 231 -0.12 -18.66 7.86
CA ARG A 231 1.21 -18.70 7.24
C ARG A 231 1.66 -17.34 6.68
N ALA A 232 0.72 -16.52 6.21
CA ALA A 232 1.06 -15.22 5.63
C ALA A 232 1.72 -14.29 6.66
N LEU A 233 1.16 -14.23 7.87
CA LEU A 233 1.73 -13.42 8.96
C LEU A 233 3.07 -13.98 9.43
N ARG A 234 3.20 -15.31 9.54
CA ARG A 234 4.48 -15.94 9.90
C ARG A 234 5.56 -15.62 8.86
N ASN A 235 5.25 -15.70 7.57
CA ASN A 235 6.20 -15.35 6.51
C ASN A 235 6.62 -13.88 6.59
N PHE A 236 5.68 -12.97 6.87
CA PHE A 236 5.97 -11.54 7.05
C PHE A 236 6.86 -11.30 8.26
N ALA A 237 6.57 -11.91 9.40
CA ALA A 237 7.40 -11.84 10.59
C ALA A 237 8.82 -12.39 10.32
N ASN A 238 8.94 -13.55 9.68
CA ASN A 238 10.24 -14.11 9.28
C ASN A 238 11.03 -13.14 8.38
N PHE A 239 10.37 -12.51 7.41
CA PHE A 239 10.99 -11.51 6.54
C PHE A 239 11.49 -10.30 7.33
N ASN A 240 10.70 -9.79 8.29
CA ASN A 240 11.10 -8.69 9.15
C ASN A 240 12.34 -9.03 9.99
N VAL A 241 12.41 -10.23 10.58
CA VAL A 241 13.61 -10.68 11.32
C VAL A 241 14.84 -10.71 10.41
N ARG A 242 14.69 -11.15 9.16
CA ARG A 242 15.79 -11.13 8.18
C ARG A 242 16.19 -9.70 7.81
N CYS A 243 15.24 -8.78 7.70
CA CYS A 243 15.53 -7.36 7.47
C CYS A 243 16.33 -6.74 8.61
N GLU A 244 16.02 -7.07 9.87
CA GLU A 244 16.78 -6.57 11.02
C GLU A 244 18.26 -6.98 10.96
N ARG A 245 18.54 -8.17 10.40
CA ARG A 245 19.90 -8.71 10.28
C ARG A 245 20.65 -8.23 9.04
N HIS A 246 19.96 -8.11 7.91
CA HIS A 246 20.59 -7.94 6.59
C HIS A 246 20.17 -6.66 5.86
N GLY A 247 19.33 -5.82 6.46
CA GLY A 247 18.72 -4.67 5.81
C GLY A 247 17.57 -5.05 4.87
N PRO A 248 16.88 -4.05 4.27
CA PRO A 248 15.67 -4.28 3.46
C PRO A 248 15.96 -4.92 2.10
N ALA A 249 17.19 -4.80 1.58
CA ALA A 249 17.57 -5.25 0.24
C ALA A 249 17.64 -6.79 0.12
N TRP A 250 16.50 -7.48 0.15
CA TRP A 250 16.44 -8.93 0.22
C TRP A 250 17.13 -9.67 -0.94
N ARG A 251 17.32 -9.02 -2.09
CA ARG A 251 18.04 -9.59 -3.24
C ARG A 251 19.54 -9.76 -2.99
N SER A 252 20.11 -9.04 -2.02
CA SER A 252 21.52 -9.16 -1.62
C SER A 252 21.72 -10.01 -0.37
N TRP A 253 20.67 -10.63 0.17
CA TRP A 253 20.80 -11.49 1.34
C TRP A 253 21.57 -12.78 1.00
N PRO A 254 22.34 -13.33 1.94
CA PRO A 254 23.00 -14.62 1.75
C PRO A 254 22.00 -15.74 1.48
N HIS A 255 22.33 -16.63 0.54
CA HIS A 255 21.51 -17.81 0.20
C HIS A 255 21.32 -18.74 1.40
N ASP A 256 22.37 -18.98 2.19
CA ASP A 256 22.37 -19.85 3.37
C ASP A 256 22.15 -19.08 4.68
N SER A 257 21.11 -18.25 4.69
CA SER A 257 20.78 -17.47 5.88
C SER A 257 20.07 -18.34 6.93
N ALA A 258 20.70 -18.46 8.11
CA ALA A 258 20.18 -19.21 9.24
C ALA A 258 18.69 -18.96 9.51
N GLU A 259 18.01 -19.97 10.06
CA GLU A 259 16.61 -19.86 10.46
C GLU A 259 16.41 -18.66 11.42
N PRO A 260 15.36 -17.84 11.22
CA PRO A 260 15.07 -16.72 12.11
C PRO A 260 14.84 -17.16 13.55
N ASP A 261 15.30 -16.34 14.50
CA ASP A 261 15.02 -16.55 15.92
C ASP A 261 13.51 -16.59 16.19
N ARG A 262 13.03 -17.68 16.80
CA ARG A 262 11.59 -17.92 16.99
C ARG A 262 10.95 -16.86 17.89
N ASN A 263 11.67 -16.39 18.89
CA ASN A 263 11.17 -15.37 19.82
C ASN A 263 11.02 -14.02 19.10
N ARG A 264 11.97 -13.66 18.23
CA ARG A 264 11.88 -12.45 17.40
C ARG A 264 10.77 -12.54 16.37
N VAL A 265 10.54 -13.71 15.78
CA VAL A 265 9.37 -13.94 14.90
C VAL A 265 8.07 -13.73 15.69
N ALA A 266 7.97 -14.29 16.89
CA ALA A 266 6.80 -14.10 17.75
C ALA A 266 6.55 -12.62 18.09
N TYR A 267 7.61 -11.85 18.36
CA TYR A 267 7.51 -10.39 18.57
C TYR A 267 6.87 -9.66 17.38
N HIS A 268 7.32 -9.91 16.15
CA HIS A 268 6.74 -9.26 14.96
C HIS A 268 5.28 -9.66 14.73
N MET A 269 4.91 -10.91 15.05
CA MET A 269 3.51 -11.37 14.99
C MET A 269 2.64 -10.70 16.07
N TRP A 270 3.19 -10.55 17.28
CA TRP A 270 2.57 -9.87 18.41
C TRP A 270 2.33 -8.37 18.12
N LEU A 271 3.27 -7.69 17.45
CA LEU A 271 3.07 -6.31 17.01
C LEU A 271 1.87 -6.18 16.07
N GLN A 272 1.73 -7.09 15.10
CA GLN A 272 0.61 -7.09 14.16
C GLN A 272 -0.73 -7.34 14.86
N PHE A 273 -0.75 -8.18 15.91
CA PHE A 273 -1.95 -8.38 16.73
C PHE A 273 -2.41 -7.09 17.41
N HIS A 274 -1.50 -6.35 18.03
CA HIS A 274 -1.86 -5.11 18.73
C HIS A 274 -2.29 -3.99 17.79
N VAL A 275 -1.63 -3.85 16.64
CA VAL A 275 -1.99 -2.79 15.67
C VAL A 275 -3.36 -3.07 15.06
N ASP A 276 -3.69 -4.33 14.78
CA ASP A 276 -5.01 -4.75 14.32
C ASP A 276 -6.09 -4.42 15.35
N ARG A 277 -5.86 -4.74 16.63
CA ARG A 277 -6.81 -4.42 17.72
C ARG A 277 -7.00 -2.92 17.91
N GLN A 278 -5.93 -2.13 17.89
CA GLN A 278 -6.04 -0.69 18.03
C GLN A 278 -6.76 -0.06 16.83
N LEU A 279 -6.51 -0.53 15.61
CA LEU A 279 -7.21 -0.08 14.41
C LEU A 279 -8.69 -0.46 14.46
N ALA A 280 -9.02 -1.68 14.89
CA ALA A 280 -10.40 -2.13 15.07
C ALA A 280 -11.14 -1.33 16.16
N ARG A 281 -10.45 -0.87 17.21
CA ARG A 281 -11.03 0.05 18.21
C ARG A 281 -11.33 1.42 17.59
N ALA A 282 -10.44 1.94 16.75
CA ALA A 282 -10.64 3.22 16.06
C ALA A 282 -11.77 3.16 15.02
N SER A 283 -11.88 2.05 14.27
CA SER A 283 -12.91 1.88 13.23
C SER A 283 -14.34 1.74 13.78
N ARG A 284 -14.50 1.49 15.08
CA ARG A 284 -15.81 1.49 15.75
C ARG A 284 -16.30 2.89 16.11
N GLU A 285 -15.41 3.89 16.07
CA GLU A 285 -15.79 5.27 16.42
C GLU A 285 -16.43 6.01 15.24
N ILE A 286 -15.94 5.76 14.02
CA ILE A 286 -16.41 6.38 12.77
C ILE A 286 -16.06 5.48 11.58
N GLY A 287 -16.78 5.62 10.46
CA GLY A 287 -16.42 4.92 9.23
C GLY A 287 -15.02 5.30 8.77
N LEU A 288 -14.19 4.31 8.44
CA LEU A 288 -12.84 4.55 7.93
C LEU A 288 -12.77 4.17 6.45
N ILE A 289 -12.23 5.06 5.64
CA ILE A 289 -11.79 4.76 4.27
C ILE A 289 -10.28 4.60 4.34
N THR A 290 -9.78 3.41 4.00
CA THR A 290 -8.34 3.15 3.89
C THR A 290 -7.88 3.33 2.46
N ASP A 291 -6.81 4.10 2.26
CA ASP A 291 -6.11 4.18 0.98
C ASP A 291 -5.27 2.90 0.73
N VAL A 292 -5.36 2.36 -0.49
CA VAL A 292 -4.63 1.18 -0.94
C VAL A 292 -3.63 1.60 -2.01
N PRO A 293 -2.31 1.56 -1.72
CA PRO A 293 -1.29 1.93 -2.69
C PRO A 293 -1.32 1.08 -3.96
N VAL A 294 -0.96 1.69 -5.08
CA VAL A 294 -0.86 1.03 -6.40
C VAL A 294 0.09 -0.17 -6.39
N GLY A 295 1.17 -0.09 -5.60
CA GLY A 295 2.18 -1.15 -5.50
C GLY A 295 2.84 -1.20 -4.12
N PHE A 296 4.01 -1.81 -4.08
CA PHE A 296 4.80 -2.02 -2.88
C PHE A 296 6.28 -1.81 -3.18
N ALA A 297 7.07 -1.57 -2.13
CA ALA A 297 8.50 -1.37 -2.21
C ALA A 297 9.17 -2.51 -2.97
N SER A 298 10.11 -2.18 -3.87
CA SER A 298 10.83 -3.18 -4.67
C SER A 298 11.69 -4.11 -3.80
N ASP A 299 12.08 -3.65 -2.63
CA ASP A 299 12.83 -4.33 -1.58
C ASP A 299 11.93 -4.74 -0.38
N GLY A 300 10.60 -4.64 -0.54
CA GLY A 300 9.63 -5.01 0.49
C GLY A 300 9.30 -6.51 0.56
N PHE A 301 8.55 -6.87 1.60
CA PHE A 301 8.01 -8.22 1.81
C PHE A 301 7.17 -8.70 0.62
N ASP A 302 6.28 -7.86 0.08
CA ASP A 302 5.43 -8.26 -1.03
C ASP A 302 6.29 -8.54 -2.28
N SER A 303 7.35 -7.74 -2.53
CA SER A 303 8.27 -8.03 -3.63
C SER A 303 9.08 -9.30 -3.41
N TRP A 304 9.47 -9.64 -2.17
CA TRP A 304 10.15 -10.89 -1.85
C TRP A 304 9.22 -12.10 -1.97
N ARG A 305 8.01 -11.97 -1.43
CA ARG A 305 6.99 -13.02 -1.37
C ARG A 305 6.48 -13.39 -2.75
N TRP A 306 6.28 -12.38 -3.60
CA TRP A 306 5.72 -12.50 -4.94
C TRP A 306 6.77 -12.34 -6.05
N ARG A 307 8.06 -12.53 -5.73
CA ARG A 307 9.18 -12.36 -6.68
C ARG A 307 9.03 -13.13 -8.00
N GLU A 308 8.31 -14.26 -7.98
CA GLU A 308 8.03 -15.09 -9.16
C GLU A 308 6.86 -14.57 -10.01
N TYR A 309 6.09 -13.60 -9.51
CA TYR A 309 4.89 -13.04 -10.15
C TYR A 309 5.03 -11.58 -10.54
N VAL A 310 6.10 -10.91 -10.13
CA VAL A 310 6.40 -9.52 -10.50
C VAL A 310 7.41 -9.49 -11.64
N ALA A 311 7.48 -8.37 -12.36
CA ALA A 311 8.52 -8.09 -13.36
C ALA A 311 9.55 -7.12 -12.74
N PRO A 312 10.62 -7.60 -12.08
CA PRO A 312 11.49 -6.76 -11.25
C PRO A 312 12.36 -5.78 -12.06
N HIS A 313 12.51 -6.00 -13.37
CA HIS A 313 13.24 -5.12 -14.28
C HIS A 313 12.36 -4.04 -14.92
N MET A 314 11.08 -3.97 -14.54
CA MET A 314 10.13 -2.94 -14.95
C MET A 314 9.70 -2.14 -13.73
N ARG A 315 9.45 -0.85 -13.90
CA ARG A 315 8.98 0.03 -12.82
C ARG A 315 7.69 0.73 -13.23
N VAL A 316 6.73 0.74 -12.31
CA VAL A 316 5.47 1.46 -12.47
C VAL A 316 5.74 2.95 -12.36
N GLY A 317 5.01 3.72 -13.17
CA GLY A 317 5.13 5.16 -13.24
C GLY A 317 3.97 5.77 -14.02
N ALA A 318 4.15 7.00 -14.44
CA ALA A 318 3.23 7.71 -15.32
C ALA A 318 4.02 8.30 -16.51
N PRO A 319 3.42 8.36 -17.71
CA PRO A 319 4.03 9.06 -18.84
C PRO A 319 4.13 10.57 -18.56
N PRO A 320 4.90 11.32 -19.35
CA PRO A 320 4.91 12.78 -19.32
C PRO A 320 3.52 13.43 -19.29
N ASP A 321 3.37 14.44 -18.45
CA ASP A 321 2.16 15.27 -18.35
C ASP A 321 2.49 16.77 -18.31
N GLU A 322 1.46 17.61 -18.16
CA GLU A 322 1.58 19.07 -18.13
C GLU A 322 2.49 19.59 -17.00
N PHE A 323 2.48 18.91 -15.84
CA PHE A 323 3.23 19.28 -14.65
C PHE A 323 4.58 18.57 -14.58
N PHE A 324 4.63 17.29 -14.94
CA PHE A 324 5.80 16.41 -14.93
C PHE A 324 6.18 16.04 -16.35
N ARG A 325 6.93 16.93 -17.01
CA ARG A 325 7.31 16.79 -18.42
C ARG A 325 8.23 15.59 -18.71
N ASP A 326 8.94 15.09 -17.71
CA ASP A 326 9.77 13.88 -17.83
C ASP A 326 9.00 12.60 -17.44
N GLY A 327 7.72 12.74 -17.07
CA GLY A 327 6.93 11.66 -16.49
C GLY A 327 7.35 11.37 -15.05
N GLN A 328 6.95 10.19 -14.57
CA GLN A 328 7.18 9.78 -13.18
C GLN A 328 7.63 8.32 -13.15
N ASP A 329 8.64 8.04 -12.33
CA ASP A 329 9.07 6.69 -11.96
C ASP A 329 8.84 6.52 -10.46
N TRP A 330 7.95 5.60 -10.10
CA TRP A 330 7.57 5.40 -8.69
C TRP A 330 8.42 4.33 -7.99
N GLY A 331 9.35 3.67 -8.70
CA GLY A 331 10.22 2.67 -8.08
C GLY A 331 9.55 1.33 -7.76
N LEU A 332 8.29 1.12 -8.16
CA LEU A 332 7.48 -0.04 -7.78
C LEU A 332 7.54 -1.13 -8.86
N PRO A 333 7.78 -2.41 -8.53
CA PRO A 333 7.70 -3.49 -9.51
C PRO A 333 6.23 -3.80 -9.84
N PRO A 334 5.86 -3.91 -11.13
CA PRO A 334 4.52 -4.36 -11.51
C PRO A 334 4.38 -5.87 -11.36
N PHE A 335 3.15 -6.33 -11.08
CA PHE A 335 2.80 -7.72 -11.33
C PHE A 335 2.88 -8.01 -12.82
N ASN A 336 3.39 -9.19 -13.17
CA ASN A 336 3.24 -9.74 -14.50
C ASN A 336 1.80 -10.26 -14.65
N PRO A 337 0.97 -9.66 -15.51
CA PRO A 337 -0.45 -10.01 -15.60
C PRO A 337 -0.69 -11.47 -15.99
N TRP A 338 0.22 -12.08 -16.75
CA TRP A 338 0.10 -13.48 -17.18
C TRP A 338 0.46 -14.45 -16.07
N LEU A 339 1.47 -14.13 -15.25
CA LEU A 339 1.83 -14.94 -14.08
C LEU A 339 0.78 -14.81 -12.99
N LEU A 340 0.24 -13.61 -12.77
CA LEU A 340 -0.88 -13.39 -11.85
C LEU A 340 -2.12 -14.19 -12.26
N ARG A 341 -2.44 -14.19 -13.56
CA ARG A 341 -3.53 -15.00 -14.11
C ARG A 341 -3.28 -16.50 -13.96
N ARG A 342 -2.02 -16.96 -14.07
CA ARG A 342 -1.64 -18.36 -13.82
C ARG A 342 -1.84 -18.73 -12.35
N ALA A 343 -1.58 -17.80 -11.43
CA ALA A 343 -1.88 -17.93 -10.01
C ALA A 343 -3.37 -17.76 -9.66
N ARG A 344 -4.24 -17.50 -10.65
CA ARG A 344 -5.68 -17.28 -10.45
C ARG A 344 -5.99 -16.10 -9.52
N TRP A 345 -5.13 -15.07 -9.52
CA TRP A 345 -5.28 -13.87 -8.68
C TRP A 345 -5.28 -14.13 -7.17
N GLU A 346 -4.82 -15.31 -6.72
CA GLU A 346 -4.51 -15.66 -5.33
C GLU A 346 -3.04 -15.38 -5.00
#